data_AF-A0A2V7NNX8-F1
#
_entry.id   AF-A0A2V7NNX8-F1
#
_cell.length_a   1.000
_cell.length_b   1.000
_cell.length_c   1.000
_cell.angle_alpha   90.00
_cell.angle_beta   90.00
_cell.angle_gamma   90.00
#
_symmetry.space_group_name_H-M   'P 1'
#
loop_
_entity.id
_entity.type
_entity.pdbx_description
1 polymer ?
#
loop_
_entity_poly.entity_id
_entity_poly.type
_entity_poly.pdbx_seq_one_letter_code
_entity_poly.pdbx_strand_id
1 'polypeptide(L)'
;MGLGGGVGDAPSGERAGLDDALRGAAGGEPLGQCPGFRPGRQDLRVPLAGQPRAHLLMDTRASDRRGFFRETFGRLLQEVRVRTEQRVAPRRHFRPPGASDELAFLASCTRCGDCIDVCPVHAIVKAPPGAGLAAGTPMIDPGIQACVACADMPCAHACQTGALVPPADGWAGVHLGILELEPERCITFHGVPCGVCARACPVGERALALDAGGHPILKPEGCVGCGVCVTACVTSPSSLRLSLVASV
;
A
#
# COMPACT_ATOMS: atom_id res chain seq x y z
N MET A 1 -13.53 43.61 54.97
CA MET A 1 -12.66 43.63 53.78
C MET A 1 -11.88 42.32 53.80
N GLY A 2 -12.35 41.16 53.32
CA GLY A 2 -13.01 40.87 52.03
C GLY A 2 -12.09 41.36 50.93
N LEU A 3 -11.35 40.55 50.16
CA LEU A 3 -11.76 39.36 49.42
C LEU A 3 -10.57 38.42 49.17
N GLY A 4 -10.77 37.12 49.43
CA GLY A 4 -9.97 36.05 48.83
C GLY A 4 -10.59 35.65 47.50
N GLY A 5 -9.77 35.50 46.47
CA GLY A 5 -10.14 34.98 45.15
C GLY A 5 -9.23 33.83 44.79
N GLY A 6 -9.67 32.60 45.08
CA GLY A 6 -9.03 31.38 44.60
C GLY A 6 -9.25 31.25 43.10
N VAL A 7 -8.17 30.98 42.37
CA VAL A 7 -8.26 30.51 40.99
C VAL A 7 -8.39 29.00 41.07
N GLY A 8 -9.56 28.50 40.70
CA GLY A 8 -9.87 27.08 40.67
C GLY A 8 -9.18 26.39 39.51
N ASP A 9 -8.54 25.27 39.83
CA ASP A 9 -8.10 24.26 38.87
C ASP A 9 -9.31 23.66 38.16
N ALA A 10 -9.35 23.78 36.84
CA ALA A 10 -10.26 23.04 35.97
C ALA A 10 -9.56 21.76 35.48
N PRO A 11 -10.15 20.57 35.62
CA PRO A 11 -9.57 19.34 35.11
C PRO A 11 -9.81 19.27 33.60
N SER A 12 -8.74 19.46 32.82
CA SER A 12 -8.74 19.18 31.38
C SER A 12 -8.40 17.70 31.17
N GLY A 13 -9.40 16.85 31.38
CA GLY A 13 -9.41 15.50 30.81
C GLY A 13 -9.58 15.56 29.28
N GLU A 14 -9.20 14.48 28.61
CA GLU A 14 -9.42 14.21 27.18
C GLU A 14 -8.37 14.72 26.17
N ARG A 15 -7.09 14.40 26.40
CA ARG A 15 -6.07 14.29 25.33
C ARG A 15 -5.13 13.08 25.43
N ALA A 16 -5.45 12.10 26.28
CA ALA A 16 -4.56 10.97 26.60
C ALA A 16 -4.81 9.71 25.74
N GLY A 17 -4.97 9.86 24.42
CA GLY A 17 -5.31 8.71 23.54
C GLY A 17 -4.43 8.51 22.31
N LEU A 18 -3.75 9.56 21.82
CA LEU A 18 -2.97 9.50 20.58
C LEU A 18 -1.45 9.53 20.83
N ASP A 19 -1.01 10.17 21.91
CA ASP A 19 0.41 10.37 22.20
C ASP A 19 1.09 9.11 22.79
N ASP A 20 0.33 8.21 23.41
CA ASP A 20 0.86 6.96 23.96
C ASP A 20 1.16 5.90 22.89
N ALA A 21 0.51 5.96 21.73
CA ALA A 21 0.83 5.09 20.60
C ALA A 21 2.17 5.45 19.93
N LEU A 22 2.60 6.72 20.04
CA LEU A 22 3.83 7.23 19.43
C LEU A 22 5.06 7.06 20.34
N ARG A 23 4.88 7.00 21.66
CA ARG A 23 5.99 6.93 22.64
C ARG A 23 6.66 5.55 22.72
N GLY A 24 6.04 4.50 22.15
CA GLY A 24 6.63 3.17 22.02
C GLY A 24 7.66 3.03 20.89
N ALA A 25 7.79 4.03 20.00
CA ALA A 25 8.66 3.95 18.81
C ALA A 25 10.13 4.32 19.06
N ALA A 26 10.51 4.72 20.28
CA ALA A 26 11.83 5.29 20.58
C ALA A 26 12.84 4.31 21.23
N GLY A 27 12.64 3.00 21.09
CA GLY A 27 13.55 1.95 21.59
C GLY A 27 13.85 0.93 20.49
N GLY A 28 14.58 1.34 19.45
CA GLY A 28 14.80 0.54 18.25
C GLY A 28 15.73 -0.66 18.47
N GLU A 29 15.15 -1.83 18.72
CA GLU A 29 15.70 -3.10 18.25
C GLU A 29 15.75 -3.10 16.70
N PRO A 30 16.70 -3.80 16.07
CA PRO A 30 16.81 -3.84 14.62
C PRO A 30 15.49 -4.35 14.02
N LEU A 31 14.93 -3.57 13.09
CA LEU A 31 13.72 -3.85 12.31
C LEU A 31 13.55 -5.37 12.13
N GLY A 32 12.51 -5.94 12.75
CA GLY A 32 12.23 -7.38 12.76
C GLY A 32 12.38 -7.97 11.37
N GLN A 33 13.48 -8.67 11.15
CA GLN A 33 13.80 -9.21 9.83
C GLN A 33 12.85 -10.36 9.55
N CYS A 34 12.21 -10.38 8.37
CA CYS A 34 11.46 -11.56 7.96
C CYS A 34 12.43 -12.76 7.94
N PRO A 35 12.14 -13.89 8.61
CA PRO A 35 12.95 -15.08 8.53
C PRO A 35 13.07 -15.51 7.05
N GLY A 36 14.26 -15.35 6.44
CA GLY A 36 14.52 -15.79 5.06
C GLY A 36 14.77 -14.70 4.01
N PHE A 37 14.82 -13.41 4.36
CA PHE A 37 15.25 -12.38 3.39
C PHE A 37 16.76 -12.54 3.07
N ARG A 38 17.07 -13.23 1.97
CA ARG A 38 18.39 -13.19 1.33
C ARG A 38 18.31 -12.24 0.13
N PRO A 39 19.19 -11.23 -0.02
CA PRO A 39 19.26 -10.43 -1.22
C PRO A 39 19.73 -11.32 -2.39
N GLY A 40 18.76 -11.89 -3.10
CA GLY A 40 18.96 -12.89 -4.13
C GLY A 40 19.21 -12.25 -5.49
N ARG A 41 20.50 -12.22 -5.87
CA ARG A 41 20.98 -12.12 -7.25
C ARG A 41 20.39 -13.29 -8.05
N GLN A 42 19.46 -13.05 -8.98
CA GLN A 42 18.97 -14.11 -9.87
C GLN A 42 18.82 -13.63 -11.32
N ASP A 43 19.31 -14.53 -12.17
CA ASP A 43 19.73 -14.34 -13.54
C ASP A 43 18.58 -14.06 -14.52
N LEU A 44 18.88 -13.08 -15.35
CA LEU A 44 18.16 -12.64 -16.53
C LEU A 44 18.04 -13.77 -17.58
N ARG A 45 16.81 -14.17 -17.92
CA ARG A 45 16.47 -14.72 -19.24
C ARG A 45 14.96 -14.66 -19.50
N VAL A 46 14.52 -13.59 -20.16
CA VAL A 46 13.18 -13.51 -20.76
C VAL A 46 13.29 -13.95 -22.22
N PRO A 47 12.58 -15.00 -22.66
CA PRO A 47 12.50 -15.34 -24.06
C PRO A 47 11.56 -14.38 -24.80
N LEU A 48 12.06 -13.77 -25.89
CA LEU A 48 11.28 -12.99 -26.83
C LEU A 48 10.34 -13.92 -27.62
N ALA A 49 9.08 -14.01 -27.20
CA ALA A 49 8.03 -14.72 -27.94
C ALA A 49 7.41 -13.81 -29.02
N GLY A 50 7.44 -14.31 -30.25
CA GLY A 50 7.00 -13.62 -31.45
C GLY A 50 5.48 -13.46 -31.58
N GLN A 51 5.11 -12.48 -32.41
CA GLN A 51 3.75 -12.16 -32.80
C GLN A 51 3.14 -13.26 -33.69
N PRO A 52 1.85 -13.58 -33.52
CA PRO A 52 1.01 -14.02 -34.63
C PRO A 52 -0.03 -12.96 -35.00
N ARG A 53 -0.07 -12.68 -36.30
CA ARG A 53 -1.04 -11.85 -37.01
C ARG A 53 -2.45 -12.41 -36.83
N ALA A 54 -3.35 -11.66 -36.19
CA ALA A 54 -4.79 -11.91 -36.28
C ALA A 54 -5.34 -11.23 -37.54
N HIS A 55 -5.69 -12.07 -38.51
CA HIS A 55 -6.40 -11.72 -39.73
C HIS A 55 -7.79 -11.17 -39.35
N LEU A 56 -8.08 -9.95 -39.81
CA LEU A 56 -9.42 -9.36 -39.80
C LEU A 56 -10.41 -10.30 -40.51
N LEU A 57 -11.35 -10.85 -39.74
CA LEU A 57 -12.63 -11.31 -40.26
C LEU A 57 -13.71 -10.52 -39.51
N MET A 58 -14.28 -9.56 -40.22
CA MET A 58 -15.50 -8.86 -39.83
C MET A 58 -16.66 -9.86 -39.90
N ASP A 59 -17.09 -10.39 -38.76
CA ASP A 59 -18.41 -10.99 -38.67
C ASP A 59 -19.46 -9.89 -38.53
N THR A 60 -20.18 -9.67 -39.63
CA THR A 60 -21.35 -8.81 -39.69
C THR A 60 -22.59 -9.66 -39.47
N ARG A 61 -23.38 -9.31 -38.43
CA ARG A 61 -24.72 -9.78 -37.97
C ARG A 61 -24.63 -10.31 -36.53
N ALA A 62 -25.32 -9.80 -35.51
CA ALA A 62 -26.58 -9.07 -35.46
C ALA A 62 -26.66 -8.14 -34.23
N SER A 63 -27.21 -6.95 -34.45
CA SER A 63 -27.60 -5.98 -33.44
C SER A 63 -28.74 -6.55 -32.56
N ASP A 64 -28.40 -7.28 -31.50
CA ASP A 64 -29.38 -7.76 -30.51
C ASP A 64 -29.69 -6.65 -29.48
N ARG A 65 -30.98 -6.35 -29.27
CA ARG A 65 -31.45 -5.42 -28.23
C ARG A 65 -30.93 -5.84 -26.85
N ARG A 66 -30.74 -7.15 -26.62
CA ARG A 66 -30.12 -7.68 -25.39
C ARG A 66 -28.65 -7.30 -25.23
N GLY A 67 -27.91 -7.14 -26.33
CA GLY A 67 -26.52 -6.69 -26.30
C GLY A 67 -26.42 -5.26 -25.82
N PHE A 68 -27.21 -4.37 -26.43
CA PHE A 68 -27.29 -2.96 -26.01
C PHE A 68 -27.77 -2.81 -24.56
N PHE A 69 -28.81 -3.56 -24.15
CA PHE A 69 -29.26 -3.54 -22.75
C PHE A 69 -28.20 -4.07 -21.78
N ARG A 70 -27.47 -5.14 -22.11
CA ARG A 70 -26.38 -5.66 -21.25
C ARG A 70 -25.21 -4.69 -21.14
N GLU A 71 -24.85 -4.02 -22.22
CA GLU A 71 -23.77 -3.02 -22.21
C GLU A 71 -24.17 -1.75 -21.44
N THR A 72 -25.37 -1.25 -21.69
CA THR A 72 -25.87 -0.03 -21.02
C THR A 72 -26.14 -0.28 -19.54
N PHE A 73 -26.75 -1.42 -19.20
CA PHE A 73 -26.97 -1.83 -17.82
C PHE A 73 -25.65 -2.19 -17.13
N GLY A 74 -24.71 -2.81 -17.83
CA GLY A 74 -23.36 -3.07 -17.32
C GLY A 74 -22.62 -1.80 -16.94
N ARG A 75 -22.67 -0.77 -17.81
CA ARG A 75 -22.12 0.56 -17.50
C ARG A 75 -22.84 1.23 -16.33
N LEU A 76 -24.17 1.16 -16.28
CA LEU A 76 -24.96 1.71 -15.17
C LEU A 76 -24.63 1.01 -13.84
N LEU A 77 -24.50 -0.32 -13.85
CA LEU A 77 -24.10 -1.09 -12.67
C LEU A 77 -22.67 -0.75 -12.23
N GLN A 78 -21.75 -0.56 -13.18
CA GLN A 78 -20.38 -0.17 -12.88
C GLN A 78 -20.32 1.25 -12.30
N GLU A 79 -21.08 2.20 -12.85
CA GLU A 79 -21.23 3.55 -12.28
C GLU A 79 -21.84 3.52 -10.87
N VAL A 80 -22.86 2.68 -10.63
CA VAL A 80 -23.45 2.50 -9.30
C VAL A 80 -22.45 1.88 -8.33
N ARG A 81 -21.62 0.91 -8.76
CA ARG A 81 -20.57 0.30 -7.95
C ARG A 81 -19.54 1.35 -7.52
N VAL A 82 -19.00 2.12 -8.47
CA VAL A 82 -18.04 3.20 -8.22
C VAL A 82 -18.61 4.27 -7.29
N ARG A 83 -19.86 4.72 -7.53
CA ARG A 83 -20.52 5.71 -6.66
C ARG A 83 -20.81 5.18 -5.26
N THR A 84 -21.15 3.91 -5.12
CA THR A 84 -21.39 3.28 -3.82
C THR A 84 -20.08 3.19 -3.04
N GLU A 85 -19.00 2.74 -3.67
CA GLU A 85 -17.67 2.69 -3.04
C GLU A 85 -17.22 4.04 -2.48
N GLN A 86 -17.39 5.11 -3.25
CA GLN A 86 -17.00 6.48 -2.84
C GLN A 86 -17.78 6.99 -1.62
N ARG A 87 -19.05 6.59 -1.45
CA ARG A 87 -19.86 6.99 -0.29
C ARG A 87 -19.61 6.14 0.95
N VAL A 88 -19.22 4.88 0.74
CA VAL A 88 -19.11 3.85 1.79
C VAL A 88 -17.73 3.89 2.47
N ALA A 89 -16.65 4.21 1.73
CA ALA A 89 -15.30 4.34 2.28
C ALA A 89 -14.56 5.57 1.71
N PRO A 90 -14.88 6.79 2.15
CA PRO A 90 -14.29 8.01 1.61
C PRO A 90 -12.79 8.16 1.92
N ARG A 91 -12.29 7.47 2.96
CA ARG A 91 -10.86 7.38 3.28
C ARG A 91 -10.35 6.01 2.90
N ARG A 92 -9.57 5.96 1.81
CA ARG A 92 -8.83 4.76 1.42
C ARG A 92 -7.60 4.63 2.33
N HIS A 93 -7.26 3.41 2.68
CA HIS A 93 -6.10 3.07 3.51
C HIS A 93 -5.19 2.14 2.72
N PHE A 94 -3.89 2.13 3.00
CA PHE A 94 -3.01 1.11 2.42
C PHE A 94 -3.41 -0.24 3.04
N ARG A 95 -3.84 -1.19 2.23
CA ARG A 95 -4.26 -2.50 2.71
C ARG A 95 -3.05 -3.46 2.76
N PRO A 96 -3.06 -4.45 3.67
CA PRO A 96 -2.09 -5.55 3.62
C PRO A 96 -2.07 -6.26 2.27
N PRO A 97 -0.96 -6.93 1.92
CA PRO A 97 -0.87 -7.68 0.67
C PRO A 97 -1.97 -8.73 0.56
N GLY A 98 -2.49 -8.92 -0.66
CA GLY A 98 -3.57 -9.86 -0.94
C GLY A 98 -4.98 -9.36 -0.63
N ALA A 99 -5.15 -8.11 -0.19
CA ALA A 99 -6.49 -7.55 -0.01
C ALA A 99 -7.27 -7.52 -1.34
N SER A 100 -8.52 -7.99 -1.28
CA SER A 100 -9.47 -7.85 -2.37
C SER A 100 -9.86 -6.38 -2.60
N ASP A 101 -10.74 -6.12 -3.56
CA ASP A 101 -11.33 -4.78 -3.70
C ASP A 101 -11.95 -4.31 -2.38
N GLU A 102 -11.93 -2.99 -2.15
CA GLU A 102 -12.24 -2.41 -0.84
C GLU A 102 -13.61 -2.86 -0.32
N LEU A 103 -14.62 -2.98 -1.18
CA LEU A 103 -15.95 -3.40 -0.76
C LEU A 103 -15.98 -4.88 -0.37
N ALA A 104 -15.40 -5.76 -1.19
CA ALA A 104 -15.27 -7.18 -0.90
C ALA A 104 -14.43 -7.43 0.36
N PHE A 105 -13.37 -6.63 0.55
CA PHE A 105 -12.50 -6.71 1.71
C PHE A 105 -13.26 -6.35 2.99
N LEU A 106 -13.99 -5.22 2.98
CA LEU A 106 -14.78 -4.77 4.13
C LEU A 106 -15.91 -5.75 4.46
N ALA A 107 -16.48 -6.42 3.45
CA ALA A 107 -17.50 -7.45 3.64
C ALA A 107 -16.94 -8.75 4.23
N SER A 108 -15.71 -9.12 3.89
CA SER A 108 -15.09 -10.39 4.27
C SER A 108 -14.24 -10.30 5.56
N CYS A 109 -13.77 -9.10 5.92
CA CYS A 109 -12.91 -8.90 7.08
C CYS A 109 -13.72 -8.94 8.39
N THR A 110 -13.41 -9.90 9.25
CA THR A 110 -14.02 -10.05 10.58
C THR A 110 -13.36 -9.18 11.66
N ARG A 111 -12.26 -8.48 11.34
CA ARG A 111 -11.48 -7.65 12.29
C ARG A 111 -10.85 -8.45 13.44
N CYS A 112 -10.58 -9.75 13.24
CA CYS A 112 -9.97 -10.63 14.24
C CYS A 112 -8.60 -10.11 14.72
N GLY A 113 -7.74 -9.68 13.78
CA GLY A 113 -6.39 -9.21 14.08
C GLY A 113 -5.28 -10.20 13.73
N ASP A 114 -5.60 -11.42 13.29
CA ASP A 114 -4.60 -12.47 13.03
C ASP A 114 -3.47 -12.00 12.08
N CYS A 115 -3.80 -11.23 11.04
CA CYS A 115 -2.81 -10.66 10.12
C CYS A 115 -1.86 -9.65 10.77
N ILE A 116 -2.30 -8.96 11.83
CA ILE A 116 -1.49 -8.01 12.62
C ILE A 116 -0.49 -8.79 13.47
N ASP A 117 -0.97 -9.83 14.17
CA ASP A 117 -0.16 -10.61 15.11
C ASP A 117 0.99 -11.36 14.41
N VAL A 118 0.78 -11.81 13.17
CA VAL A 118 1.81 -12.52 12.39
C VAL A 118 2.72 -11.58 11.59
N CYS A 119 2.52 -10.26 11.62
CA CYS A 119 3.33 -9.31 10.85
C CYS A 119 4.69 -9.09 11.52
N PRO A 120 5.83 -9.55 10.96
CA PRO A 120 7.11 -9.53 11.67
C PRO A 120 7.64 -8.12 11.96
N VAL A 121 7.29 -7.16 11.10
CA VAL A 121 7.68 -5.76 11.23
C VAL A 121 6.62 -4.88 11.88
N HIS A 122 5.48 -5.46 12.29
CA HIS A 122 4.35 -4.71 12.88
C HIS A 122 3.88 -3.54 11.99
N ALA A 123 3.91 -3.72 10.67
CA ALA A 123 3.46 -2.69 9.72
C ALA A 123 1.93 -2.56 9.64
N ILE A 124 1.21 -3.58 10.11
CA ILE A 124 -0.25 -3.63 10.01
C ILE A 124 -0.83 -3.16 11.35
N VAL A 125 -1.70 -2.15 11.28
CA VAL A 125 -2.41 -1.59 12.43
C VAL A 125 -3.92 -1.58 12.16
N LYS A 126 -4.72 -1.45 13.21
CA LYS A 126 -6.17 -1.28 13.06
C LYS A 126 -6.46 0.14 12.59
N ALA A 127 -7.31 0.26 11.57
CA ALA A 127 -7.84 1.54 11.16
C ALA A 127 -8.61 2.20 12.31
N PRO A 128 -8.47 3.54 12.47
CA PRO A 128 -8.99 4.24 13.63
C PRO A 128 -10.53 4.22 13.69
N PRO A 129 -11.13 4.45 14.87
CA PRO A 129 -12.60 4.49 15.02
C PRO A 129 -13.30 5.48 14.06
N GLY A 130 -12.62 6.58 13.69
CA GLY A 130 -13.11 7.57 12.73
C GLY A 130 -13.04 7.15 11.26
N ALA A 131 -12.58 5.94 10.94
CA ALA A 131 -12.43 5.45 9.57
C ALA A 131 -13.75 4.95 8.93
N GLY A 132 -14.90 5.18 9.57
CA GLY A 132 -16.20 4.74 9.08
C GLY A 132 -16.30 3.22 9.02
N LEU A 133 -16.74 2.66 7.89
CA LEU A 133 -16.88 1.21 7.72
C LEU A 133 -15.54 0.45 7.76
N ALA A 134 -14.44 1.14 7.49
CA ALA A 134 -13.10 0.60 7.63
C ALA A 134 -12.62 0.55 9.09
N ALA A 135 -13.32 1.14 10.07
CA ALA A 135 -12.89 1.12 11.46
C ALA A 135 -12.60 -0.30 11.96
N GLY A 136 -11.45 -0.48 12.63
CA GLY A 136 -10.99 -1.75 13.16
C GLY A 136 -10.47 -2.76 12.13
N THR A 137 -10.57 -2.47 10.83
CA THR A 137 -9.99 -3.32 9.77
C THR A 137 -8.48 -3.07 9.64
N PRO A 138 -7.69 -4.05 9.19
CA PRO A 138 -6.24 -3.89 9.09
C PRO A 138 -5.87 -2.91 7.96
N MET A 139 -4.93 -2.04 8.27
CA MET A 139 -4.32 -1.07 7.35
C MET A 139 -2.81 -0.97 7.61
N ILE A 140 -2.10 -0.36 6.69
CA ILE A 140 -0.68 0.00 6.82
C ILE A 140 -0.60 1.52 6.77
N ASP A 141 0.29 2.10 7.59
CA ASP A 141 0.74 3.47 7.44
C ASP A 141 2.21 3.48 7.02
N PRO A 142 2.50 3.63 5.71
CA PRO A 142 3.87 3.62 5.19
C PRO A 142 4.76 4.76 5.72
N GLY A 143 4.16 5.82 6.28
CA GLY A 143 4.90 6.91 6.91
C GLY A 143 5.42 6.55 8.31
N ILE A 144 4.79 5.59 8.99
CA ILE A 144 5.17 5.12 10.32
C ILE A 144 5.99 3.83 10.22
N GLN A 145 5.42 2.80 9.59
CA GLN A 145 6.08 1.52 9.38
C GLN A 145 5.65 0.92 8.04
N ALA A 146 6.60 0.86 7.11
CA ALA A 146 6.37 0.32 5.78
C ALA A 146 6.24 -1.21 5.81
N CYS A 147 5.50 -1.75 4.85
CA CYS A 147 5.54 -3.18 4.57
C CYS A 147 6.93 -3.52 4.01
N VAL A 148 7.61 -4.53 4.53
CA VAL A 148 8.94 -4.95 4.02
C VAL A 148 8.87 -6.02 2.93
N ALA A 149 7.69 -6.29 2.41
CA ALA A 149 7.43 -7.29 1.40
C ALA A 149 8.00 -8.70 1.72
N CYS A 150 7.66 -9.25 2.90
CA CYS A 150 8.11 -10.59 3.30
C CYS A 150 7.78 -11.64 2.22
N ALA A 151 8.74 -12.50 1.90
CA ALA A 151 8.66 -13.45 0.79
C ALA A 151 7.48 -14.43 0.90
N ASP A 152 7.14 -14.80 2.12
CA ASP A 152 6.10 -15.78 2.49
C ASP A 152 4.73 -15.15 2.81
N MET A 153 4.61 -13.81 2.77
CA MET A 153 3.35 -13.09 3.06
C MET A 153 2.52 -13.66 4.24
N PRO A 154 3.09 -13.78 5.45
CA PRO A 154 2.43 -14.49 6.56
C PRO A 154 1.08 -13.87 6.92
N CYS A 155 0.98 -12.54 6.80
CA CYS A 155 -0.27 -11.79 7.01
C CYS A 155 -1.41 -12.19 6.07
N ALA A 156 -1.12 -12.50 4.81
CA ALA A 156 -2.12 -12.95 3.85
C ALA A 156 -2.53 -14.41 4.12
N HIS A 157 -1.58 -15.27 4.46
CA HIS A 157 -1.84 -16.68 4.79
C HIS A 157 -2.60 -16.87 6.11
N ALA A 158 -2.44 -15.96 7.07
CA ALA A 158 -3.18 -16.01 8.33
C ALA A 158 -4.68 -15.69 8.17
N CYS A 159 -5.11 -15.11 7.05
CA CYS A 159 -6.50 -14.71 6.86
C CYS A 159 -7.39 -15.89 6.49
N GLN A 160 -8.14 -16.41 7.47
CA GLN A 160 -9.07 -17.53 7.26
C GLN A 160 -10.36 -17.14 6.54
N THR A 161 -10.72 -15.85 6.55
CA THR A 161 -12.00 -15.37 5.98
C THR A 161 -11.90 -15.07 4.49
N GLY A 162 -10.70 -15.10 3.92
CA GLY A 162 -10.46 -14.72 2.52
C GLY A 162 -10.51 -13.21 2.25
N ALA A 163 -10.47 -12.36 3.28
CA ALA A 163 -10.31 -10.92 3.08
C ALA A 163 -8.92 -10.56 2.53
N LEU A 164 -7.89 -11.33 2.91
CA LEU A 164 -6.57 -11.30 2.30
C LEU A 164 -6.34 -12.65 1.63
N VAL A 165 -6.03 -12.64 0.34
CA VAL A 165 -5.74 -13.83 -0.45
C VAL A 165 -4.35 -13.66 -1.08
N PRO A 166 -3.37 -14.51 -0.72
CA PRO A 166 -2.06 -14.50 -1.37
C PRO A 166 -2.21 -14.70 -2.89
N PRO A 167 -1.69 -13.79 -3.74
CA PRO A 167 -1.78 -13.96 -5.19
C PRO A 167 -0.97 -15.17 -5.66
N ALA A 168 -1.47 -15.85 -6.69
CA ALA A 168 -0.78 -17.02 -7.27
C ALA A 168 0.62 -16.67 -7.81
N ASP A 169 0.78 -15.46 -8.34
CA ASP A 169 2.06 -14.94 -8.86
C ASP A 169 2.93 -14.29 -7.78
N GLY A 170 2.58 -14.49 -6.49
CA GLY A 170 3.26 -13.89 -5.35
C GLY A 170 3.25 -12.36 -5.41
N TRP A 171 4.40 -11.73 -5.14
CA TRP A 171 4.53 -10.27 -5.11
C TRP A 171 4.33 -9.60 -6.47
N ALA A 172 4.41 -10.33 -7.60
CA ALA A 172 4.14 -9.76 -8.92
C ALA A 172 2.65 -9.39 -9.10
N GLY A 173 1.76 -10.02 -8.35
CA GLY A 173 0.32 -9.72 -8.35
C GLY A 173 -0.12 -8.72 -7.27
N VAL A 174 0.81 -8.09 -6.55
CA VAL A 174 0.51 -7.21 -5.42
C VAL A 174 0.93 -5.76 -5.73
N HIS A 175 -0.01 -4.83 -5.57
CA HIS A 175 0.26 -3.39 -5.59
C HIS A 175 -0.43 -2.70 -4.41
N LEU A 176 0.34 -2.29 -3.40
CA LEU A 176 -0.16 -1.57 -2.22
C LEU A 176 -0.36 -0.08 -2.52
N GLY A 177 0.46 0.48 -3.42
CA GLY A 177 0.50 1.90 -3.71
C GLY A 177 1.27 2.24 -4.97
N ILE A 178 1.17 3.49 -5.39
CA ILE A 178 1.89 4.08 -6.52
C ILE A 178 3.01 4.94 -5.95
N LEU A 179 4.23 4.71 -6.43
CA LEU A 179 5.42 5.42 -5.99
C LEU A 179 5.82 6.44 -7.04
N GLU A 180 6.05 7.67 -6.61
CA GLU A 180 6.50 8.79 -7.43
C GLU A 180 7.80 9.35 -6.87
N LEU A 181 8.70 9.78 -7.74
CA LEU A 181 9.94 10.48 -7.40
C LEU A 181 9.76 11.98 -7.63
N GLU A 182 10.18 12.80 -6.68
CA GLU A 182 10.29 14.25 -6.80
C GLU A 182 11.77 14.63 -7.03
N PRO A 183 12.21 14.85 -8.29
CA PRO A 183 13.63 15.09 -8.60
C PRO A 183 14.19 16.33 -7.87
N GLU A 184 13.37 17.36 -7.72
CA GLU A 184 13.73 18.62 -7.05
C GLU A 184 14.16 18.44 -5.60
N ARG A 185 13.70 17.39 -4.92
CA ARG A 185 14.09 17.09 -3.53
C ARG A 185 15.24 16.11 -3.43
N CYS A 186 15.44 15.30 -4.46
CA CYS A 186 16.38 14.19 -4.38
C CYS A 186 17.82 14.70 -4.53
N ILE A 187 18.61 14.51 -3.48
CA ILE A 187 19.99 15.03 -3.37
C ILE A 187 20.93 14.53 -4.48
N THR A 188 20.58 13.44 -5.17
CA THR A 188 21.34 12.96 -6.34
C THR A 188 21.31 13.95 -7.50
N PHE A 189 20.17 14.62 -7.73
CA PHE A 189 20.07 15.67 -8.76
C PHE A 189 20.77 16.97 -8.35
N HIS A 190 21.21 17.07 -7.10
CA HIS A 190 21.98 18.18 -6.55
C HIS A 190 23.47 17.83 -6.37
N GLY A 191 23.95 16.76 -7.03
CA GLY A 191 25.35 16.36 -7.06
C GLY A 191 25.83 15.58 -5.83
N VAL A 192 24.94 15.18 -4.92
CA VAL A 192 25.29 14.37 -3.74
C VAL A 192 24.99 12.90 -4.02
N PRO A 193 26.01 12.01 -4.00
CA PRO A 193 25.78 10.59 -4.27
C PRO A 193 24.92 9.95 -3.20
N CYS A 194 23.83 9.30 -3.61
CA CYS A 194 22.92 8.58 -2.73
C CYS A 194 22.29 7.41 -3.47
N GLY A 195 21.98 6.34 -2.73
CA GLY A 195 21.35 5.14 -3.28
C GLY A 195 20.62 4.32 -2.24
N VAL A 196 20.30 4.93 -1.10
CA VAL A 196 19.71 4.24 0.05
C VAL A 196 18.35 3.64 -0.29
N CYS A 197 17.55 4.35 -1.09
CA CYS A 197 16.23 3.89 -1.52
C CYS A 197 16.32 2.63 -2.39
N ALA A 198 17.25 2.58 -3.35
CA ALA A 198 17.47 1.42 -4.20
C ALA A 198 18.01 0.23 -3.40
N ARG A 199 18.99 0.44 -2.49
CA ARG A 199 19.55 -0.62 -1.65
C ARG A 199 18.56 -1.18 -0.62
N ALA A 200 17.68 -0.34 -0.09
CA ALA A 200 16.66 -0.75 0.86
C ALA A 200 15.45 -1.42 0.19
N CYS A 201 15.30 -1.31 -1.14
CA CYS A 201 14.14 -1.85 -1.84
C CYS A 201 14.10 -3.38 -1.74
N PRO A 202 13.06 -3.99 -1.12
CA PRO A 202 12.99 -5.45 -0.99
C PRO A 202 12.77 -6.16 -2.33
N VAL A 203 12.25 -5.46 -3.34
CA VAL A 203 12.08 -5.99 -4.70
C VAL A 203 13.36 -5.87 -5.54
N GLY A 204 14.30 -5.03 -5.11
CA GLY A 204 15.56 -4.75 -5.80
C GLY A 204 15.39 -3.97 -7.11
N GLU A 205 16.35 -4.14 -8.01
CA GLU A 205 16.47 -3.35 -9.26
C GLU A 205 15.31 -3.53 -10.24
N ARG A 206 14.42 -4.51 -10.02
CA ARG A 206 13.18 -4.65 -10.79
C ARG A 206 12.18 -3.54 -10.50
N ALA A 207 12.23 -2.93 -9.32
CA ALA A 207 11.32 -1.85 -8.90
C ALA A 207 12.02 -0.49 -8.84
N LEU A 208 13.24 -0.45 -8.32
CA LEU A 208 13.98 0.79 -8.11
C LEU A 208 15.48 0.55 -8.31
N ALA A 209 16.05 1.22 -9.30
CA ALA A 209 17.46 1.13 -9.68
C ALA A 209 18.12 2.51 -9.64
N LEU A 210 19.43 2.56 -9.86
CA LEU A 210 20.16 3.80 -10.11
C LEU A 210 20.58 3.85 -11.58
N ASP A 211 20.50 5.03 -12.19
CA ASP A 211 21.02 5.28 -13.54
C ASP A 211 22.55 5.40 -13.54
N ALA A 212 23.13 5.63 -14.72
CA ALA A 212 24.58 5.82 -14.86
C ALA A 212 25.11 7.07 -14.13
N GLY A 213 24.26 8.06 -13.89
CA GLY A 213 24.56 9.25 -13.09
C GLY A 213 24.32 9.07 -11.59
N GLY A 214 23.85 7.90 -11.15
CA GLY A 214 23.49 7.64 -9.75
C GLY A 214 22.13 8.17 -9.33
N HIS A 215 21.28 8.60 -10.26
CA HIS A 215 19.91 9.04 -9.96
C HIS A 215 18.95 7.84 -9.85
N PRO A 216 17.99 7.86 -8.91
CA PRO A 216 17.00 6.80 -8.81
C PRO A 216 16.08 6.75 -10.05
N ILE A 217 15.94 5.56 -10.62
CA ILE A 217 14.96 5.23 -11.67
C ILE A 217 13.92 4.28 -11.08
N LEU A 218 12.66 4.73 -11.10
CA LEU A 218 11.50 3.92 -10.77
C LEU A 218 11.07 3.06 -11.96
N LYS A 219 10.77 1.79 -11.69
CA LYS A 219 10.20 0.82 -12.63
C LYS A 219 8.83 0.38 -12.10
N PRO A 220 7.74 1.05 -12.49
CA PRO A 220 6.41 0.82 -11.93
C PRO A 220 5.95 -0.64 -12.03
N GLU A 221 6.36 -1.35 -13.07
CA GLU A 221 5.98 -2.75 -13.34
C GLU A 221 6.51 -3.71 -12.28
N GLY A 222 7.65 -3.40 -11.67
CA GLY A 222 8.18 -4.18 -10.54
C GLY A 222 7.83 -3.60 -9.17
N CYS A 223 7.31 -2.37 -9.10
CA CYS A 223 7.06 -1.70 -7.84
C CYS A 223 5.74 -2.19 -7.21
N VAL A 224 5.86 -2.82 -6.05
CA VAL A 224 4.70 -3.29 -5.26
C VAL A 224 4.12 -2.19 -4.36
N GLY A 225 4.71 -1.00 -4.32
CA GLY A 225 4.22 0.12 -3.52
C GLY A 225 4.35 -0.06 -2.01
N CYS A 226 5.33 -0.84 -1.54
CA CYS A 226 5.48 -1.20 -0.12
C CYS A 226 5.90 -0.05 0.82
N GLY A 227 6.50 1.02 0.27
CA GLY A 227 6.87 2.22 1.03
C GLY A 227 8.25 2.22 1.69
N VAL A 228 9.00 1.10 1.69
CA VAL A 228 10.33 1.01 2.34
C VAL A 228 11.29 2.12 1.90
N CYS A 229 11.28 2.44 0.61
CA CYS A 229 12.12 3.49 0.05
C CYS A 229 11.73 4.91 0.51
N VAL A 230 10.47 5.14 0.87
CA VAL A 230 9.99 6.42 1.42
C VAL A 230 10.55 6.62 2.82
N THR A 231 10.45 5.60 3.66
CA THR A 231 10.97 5.58 5.05
C THR A 231 12.50 5.62 5.08
N ALA A 232 13.16 4.97 4.11
CA ALA A 232 14.62 4.95 4.02
C ALA A 232 15.23 6.24 3.43
N CYS A 233 14.42 7.12 2.84
CA CYS A 233 14.91 8.34 2.22
C CYS A 233 15.50 9.29 3.27
N VAL A 234 16.68 9.85 2.97
CA VAL A 234 17.40 10.76 3.88
C VAL A 234 16.90 12.21 3.85
N THR A 235 15.99 12.54 2.92
CA THR A 235 15.48 13.91 2.78
C THR A 235 14.23 14.11 3.63
N SER A 236 14.03 15.33 4.12
CA SER A 236 12.81 15.74 4.84
C SER A 236 12.23 17.00 4.19
N PRO A 237 11.03 16.93 3.56
CA PRO A 237 10.24 15.73 3.30
C PRO A 237 10.93 14.71 2.38
N SER A 238 10.46 13.46 2.38
CA SER A 238 10.98 12.40 1.51
C SER A 238 10.91 12.83 0.03
N SER A 239 11.92 12.45 -0.74
CA SER A 239 11.95 12.66 -2.19
C SER A 239 11.11 11.65 -2.95
N LEU A 240 10.60 10.64 -2.24
CA LEU A 240 9.73 9.61 -2.78
C LEU A 240 8.36 9.77 -2.12
N ARG A 241 7.32 9.83 -2.94
CA ARG A 241 5.94 9.97 -2.48
C ARG A 241 5.20 8.70 -2.82
N LEU A 242 4.54 8.12 -1.82
CA LEU A 242 3.65 6.99 -2.00
C LEU A 242 2.20 7.46 -1.95
N SER A 243 1.43 7.08 -2.96
CA SER A 243 0.02 7.37 -3.12
C SER A 243 -0.77 6.06 -3.20
N LEU A 244 -2.05 6.08 -2.84
CA LEU A 244 -2.90 4.90 -2.97
C LEU A 244 -3.20 4.61 -4.44
N VAL A 245 -3.30 3.33 -4.80
CA VAL A 245 -3.77 2.94 -6.13
C VAL A 245 -5.23 3.38 -6.25
N ALA A 246 -5.52 4.29 -7.18
CA ALA A 246 -6.89 4.58 -7.55
C ALA A 246 -7.40 3.37 -8.35
N SER A 247 -8.33 2.60 -7.81
CA SER A 247 -9.04 1.59 -8.57
C SER A 247 -9.82 2.29 -9.69
N VAL A 248 -9.42 2.04 -10.94
CA VAL A 248 -10.19 2.36 -12.15
C VAL A 248 -11.24 1.31 -12.42
#